data_AF-A0A1F2ZP97-F1
#
_entry.id   AF-A0A1F2ZP97-F1
#
_cell.length_a   1.000
_cell.length_b   1.000
_cell.length_c   1.000
_cell.angle_alpha   90.00
_cell.angle_beta   90.00
_cell.angle_gamma   90.00
#
_symmetry.space_group_name_H-M   'P 1'
#
loop_
_entity.id
_entity.type
_entity.pdbx_description
1 polymer ?
#
loop_
_entity_poly.entity_id
_entity_poly.type
_entity_poly.pdbx_seq_one_letter_code
_entity_poly.pdbx_strand_id
1 'polypeptide(L)' 'MKVKVLNIIDNKTFKALSTTYKKHPRYGKYVTIHKKYLVDSAGKKVEVGQEVEIVSSRPLSKRKRWALKA' A
#
# COMPACT_ATOMS: atom_id res chain seq x y z
N MET A 1 0.37 5.19 -6.52
CA MET A 1 -0.90 4.90 -5.82
C MET A 1 -0.84 5.47 -4.41
N LYS A 2 -1.83 6.26 -3.99
CA LYS A 2 -1.89 6.78 -2.60
C LYS A 2 -2.37 5.68 -1.65
N VAL A 3 -1.63 5.49 -0.57
CA VAL A 3 -1.90 4.46 0.43
C VAL A 3 -1.63 4.99 1.83
N LYS A 4 -2.31 4.43 2.82
CA LYS A 4 -2.07 4.73 4.23
C LYS A 4 -1.17 3.68 4.86
N VAL A 5 -0.19 4.10 5.65
CA VAL A 5 0.66 3.18 6.42
C VAL A 5 -0.16 2.59 7.56
N LEU A 6 -0.23 1.25 7.62
CA LEU A 6 -0.91 0.51 8.70
C LEU A 6 0.08 0.20 9.81
N ASN A 7 1.02 -0.72 9.55
CA ASN A 7 1.95 -1.22 10.55
C ASN A 7 3.34 -1.31 9.94
N ILE A 8 4.36 -0.91 10.71
CA ILE A 8 5.76 -1.14 10.39
C ILE A 8 6.11 -2.57 10.84
N ILE A 9 6.75 -3.35 9.98
CA ILE A 9 7.17 -4.73 10.30
C ILE A 9 8.67 -4.72 10.63
N ASP A 10 9.47 -4.16 9.73
CA ASP A 10 10.92 -4.11 9.82
C ASP A 10 11.41 -2.68 9.56
N ASN A 11 12.70 -2.43 9.78
CA ASN A 11 13.35 -1.15 9.48
C ASN A 11 13.12 -0.65 8.04
N LYS A 12 12.96 -1.58 7.09
CA LYS A 12 12.76 -1.26 5.66
C LYS A 12 11.40 -1.69 5.11
N THR A 13 10.51 -2.23 5.95
CA THR A 13 9.27 -2.87 5.51
C THR A 13 8.08 -2.36 6.28
N PHE A 14 7.03 -1.97 5.56
CA PHE A 14 5.74 -1.67 6.18
C PHE A 14 4.56 -2.26 5.39
N LYS A 15 3.44 -2.42 6.09
CA LYS A 15 2.13 -2.75 5.51
C LYS A 15 1.42 -1.46 5.15
N ALA A 16 0.96 -1.36 3.91
CA ALA A 16 0.17 -0.25 3.43
C ALA A 16 -1.26 -0.70 3.09
N LEU A 17 -2.24 0.18 3.29
CA LEU A 17 -3.64 0.00 2.91
C LEU A 17 -3.98 0.92 1.74
N SER A 18 -4.44 0.32 0.64
CA SER A 18 -5.15 1.04 -0.39
C SER A 18 -6.64 0.93 -0.15
N THR A 19 -7.33 2.06 -0.24
CA THR A 19 -8.79 2.15 -0.21
C THR A 19 -9.27 2.64 -1.57
N THR A 20 -10.16 1.89 -2.22
CA THR A 20 -10.71 2.25 -3.54
C THR A 20 -12.22 2.08 -3.52
N TYR A 21 -12.94 3.10 -3.97
CA TYR A 21 -14.38 3.01 -4.17
C TYR A 21 -14.66 2.41 -5.55
N LYS A 22 -15.38 1.28 -5.59
CA LYS A 22 -15.76 0.62 -6.84
C LYS A 22 -17.26 0.35 -6.85
N LYS A 23 -17.90 0.53 -8.01
CA LYS A 23 -19.29 0.15 -8.22
C LYS A 23 -19.41 -1.37 -8.32
N HIS A 24 -20.32 -1.97 -7.55
CA HIS A 24 -20.61 -3.40 -7.68
C HIS A 24 -21.23 -3.69 -9.05
N PRO A 25 -20.73 -4.67 -9.83
CA PRO A 25 -21.14 -4.86 -11.22
C PRO A 25 -22.63 -5.19 -11.39
N ARG A 26 -23.19 -6.07 -10.54
CA ARG A 26 -24.62 -6.45 -10.58
C ARG A 26 -25.55 -5.40 -9.97
N TYR A 27 -25.29 -5.01 -8.71
CA TYR A 27 -26.21 -4.19 -7.93
C TYR A 27 -26.01 -2.67 -8.08
N GLY A 28 -24.92 -2.21 -8.67
CA GLY A 28 -24.65 -0.78 -8.87
C GLY A 28 -24.36 0.03 -7.60
N LYS A 29 -24.37 -0.58 -6.42
CA LYS A 29 -23.97 0.06 -5.15
C LYS A 29 -22.47 0.33 -5.13
N TYR A 30 -22.07 1.50 -4.64
CA TYR A 30 -20.66 1.79 -4.38
C TYR A 30 -20.20 1.06 -3.13
N VAL A 31 -19.12 0.28 -3.27
CA VAL A 31 -18.49 -0.45 -2.18
C VAL A 31 -17.04 -0.02 -2.04
N THR A 32 -16.59 0.09 -0.80
CA THR A 32 -15.20 0.39 -0.45
C THR A 32 -14.40 -0.90 -0.44
N ILE A 33 -13.39 -1.00 -1.30
CA ILE A 33 -12.49 -2.15 -1.36
C ILE A 33 -11.16 -1.76 -0.72
N HIS A 34 -10.72 -2.61 0.21
CA HIS A 34 -9.45 -2.48 0.89
C HIS A 34 -8.47 -3.53 0.40
N LYS A 35 -7.26 -3.11 0.03
CA LYS A 35 -6.17 -4.04 -0.34
C LYS A 35 -4.90 -3.69 0.40
N LYS A 36 -4.30 -4.71 1.02
CA LYS A 36 -3.05 -4.57 1.79
C LYS A 36 -1.85 -4.90 0.91
N TYR A 37 -0.78 -4.13 1.07
CA TYR A 37 0.48 -4.29 0.34
C TYR A 37 1.66 -4.33 1.30
N LEU A 38 2.72 -5.05 0.91
CA LEU A 38 4.02 -4.96 1.57
C LEU A 38 4.92 -4.07 0.72
N VAL A 39 5.43 -3.01 1.33
CA VAL A 39 6.18 -1.95 0.66
C VAL A 39 7.58 -1.87 1.23
N ASP A 40 8.55 -1.58 0.36
CA ASP A 40 9.92 -1.27 0.75
C ASP A 40 10.09 0.24 0.95
N SER A 41 10.62 0.64 2.11
CA SER A 41 10.79 2.06 2.45
C SER A 41 12.09 2.69 1.92
N ALA A 42 12.95 1.91 1.23
CA ALA A 42 14.24 2.39 0.71
C ALA A 42 15.15 3.10 1.73
N GLY A 43 14.95 2.88 3.04
CA GLY A 43 15.71 3.55 4.11
C GLY A 43 15.11 4.88 4.58
N LYS A 44 14.00 5.33 4.00
CA LYS A 44 13.24 6.47 4.51
C LYS A 44 12.45 6.07 5.76
N LYS A 45 12.42 6.95 6.77
CA LYS A 45 11.54 6.78 7.94
C LYS A 45 10.11 7.09 7.51
N VAL A 46 9.18 6.21 7.92
CA VAL A 46 7.75 6.33 7.65
C VAL A 46 7.03 6.12 8.95
N GLU A 47 5.99 6.92 9.20
CA GLU A 47 5.21 6.83 10.42
C GLU A 47 3.89 6.09 10.19
N VAL A 48 3.38 5.45 11.25
CA VAL A 48 2.09 4.77 11.20
C VAL A 48 0.99 5.82 11.01
N GLY A 49 0.10 5.58 10.05
CA GLY A 49 -1.00 6.50 9.73
C GLY A 49 -0.67 7.55 8.66
N GLN A 50 0.59 7.68 8.25
CA GLN A 50 0.99 8.59 7.17
C GLN A 50 0.40 8.16 5.82
N GLU A 51 0.04 9.14 4.98
CA GLU A 51 -0.29 8.90 3.58
C GLU A 51 0.94 9.01 2.70
N VAL A 52 1.19 7.98 1.89
CA VAL A 52 2.37 7.88 1.03
C VAL A 52 1.98 7.41 -0.36
N GLU A 53 2.79 7.79 -1.36
CA GLU A 53 2.66 7.26 -2.71
C GLU A 53 3.60 6.06 -2.93
N ILE A 54 3.05 4.98 -3.45
CA ILE A 54 3.80 3.78 -3.84
C ILE A 54 3.80 3.56 -5.35
N VAL A 55 4.89 2.97 -5.83
CA VAL A 55 5.12 2.59 -7.23
C VAL A 55 5.45 1.10 -7.33
N SER A 56 5.15 0.49 -8.48
CA SER A 56 5.58 -0.88 -8.75
C SER A 56 7.09 -0.94 -8.91
N SER A 57 7.70 -1.97 -8.35
CA SER A 57 9.15 -2.19 -8.43
C SER A 57 9.44 -3.62 -8.91
N ARG A 58 10.72 -3.90 -9.19
CA ARG A 58 11.19 -5.29 -9.34
C ARG A 58 10.77 -6.11 -8.11
N PRO A 59 10.49 -7.41 -8.24
CA PRO A 59 10.22 -8.24 -7.08
C PRO A 59 11.41 -8.19 -6.12
N LEU A 60 11.18 -7.70 -4.91
CA LEU A 60 12.17 -7.65 -3.83
C LEU A 60 12.09 -8.91 -2.95
N SER A 61 10.95 -9.58 -2.97
CA SER A 61 10.67 -10.84 -2.27
C SER A 61 9.45 -11.51 -2.90
N LYS A 62 9.03 -12.68 -2.38
CA LYS A 62 7.84 -13.41 -2.82
C LYS A 62 6.58 -12.53 -2.90
N ARG A 63 6.41 -11.60 -1.94
CA ARG A 63 5.24 -10.70 -1.83
C ARG A 63 5.56 -9.21 -2.02
N LYS A 64 6.80 -8.76 -1.78
CA LYS A 64 7.20 -7.34 -1.87
C LYS A 64 7.49 -6.98 -3.33
N ARG A 65 6.59 -6.21 -3.95
CA ARG A 65 6.67 -5.74 -5.36
C ARG A 65 6.40 -4.24 -5.49
N TRP A 66 6.40 -3.54 -4.36
CA TRP A 66 6.06 -2.13 -4.25
C TRP A 66 7.16 -1.41 -3.48
N ALA A 67 7.50 -0.21 -3.93
CA ALA A 67 8.44 0.68 -3.28
C ALA A 67 7.79 2.04 -3.02
N LEU A 68 8.31 2.78 -2.04
CA LEU A 68 8.00 4.20 -1.90
C LEU A 68 8.43 4.94 -3.17
N LYS A 69 7.57 5.84 -3.64
CA LYS A 69 7.95 6.80 -4.69
C LYS A 69 9.01 7.74 -4.11
N ALA A 70 9.99 8.10 -4.95
CA ALA A 70 11.07 9.01 -4.58
C ALA A 70 10.51 10.37 -4.13
#